data_AF-A0A4U2XYY5-F1
#
_entry.id   AF-A0A4U2XYY5-F1
#
_cell.length_a   1.000
_cell.length_b   1.000
_cell.length_c   1.000
_cell.angle_alpha   90.00
_cell.angle_beta   90.00
_cell.angle_gamma   90.00
#
_symmetry.space_group_name_H-M   'P 1'
#
loop_
_entity.id
_entity.type
_entity.pdbx_description
1 polymer ?
#
loop_
_entity_poly.entity_id
_entity_poly.type
_entity_poly.pdbx_seq_one_letter_code
_entity_poly.pdbx_strand_id
1 'polypeptide(L)'
;MENLQTAEVTEMESIEVADTNEAPLQEQQGNPLEQERQELLEEIERLEQEKVQYENLRLQLQLEERGFGYAKEFVEQFGFAKTPAEKVDALAQLINEVKLDIGFKPKEVAKQDDYTAHKQNGDAKGMIASKFSKLFK
;
A
#
# COMPACT_ATOMS: atom_id res chain seq x y z
N MET A 1 44.07 60.63 18.43
CA MET A 1 45.08 59.73 19.01
C MET A 1 44.51 59.30 20.36
N GLU A 2 43.92 58.11 20.50
CA GLU A 2 44.53 56.76 20.37
C GLU A 2 45.48 56.45 21.55
N ASN A 3 45.48 55.24 22.14
CA ASN A 3 44.63 54.06 21.90
C ASN A 3 44.64 53.08 23.09
N LEU A 4 43.57 52.29 23.22
CA LEU A 4 43.50 50.86 23.61
C LEU A 4 44.10 50.30 24.94
N GLN A 5 43.35 49.32 25.48
CA GLN A 5 43.80 48.08 26.18
C GLN A 5 44.46 48.20 27.58
N THR A 6 44.33 47.30 28.57
CA THR A 6 43.35 46.30 29.08
C THR A 6 44.16 45.28 29.89
N ALA A 7 43.90 45.15 31.21
CA ALA A 7 44.30 44.03 32.09
C ALA A 7 43.79 44.31 33.53
N GLU A 8 43.65 43.38 34.48
CA GLU A 8 43.14 41.98 34.48
C GLU A 8 43.11 41.48 35.96
N VAL A 9 42.08 40.73 36.41
CA VAL A 9 42.01 39.92 37.68
C VAL A 9 42.21 40.72 39.01
N THR A 10 41.70 40.43 40.24
CA THR A 10 41.12 39.30 41.03
C THR A 10 39.95 39.93 41.87
N GLU A 11 39.12 39.36 42.78
CA GLU A 11 38.96 38.12 43.59
C GLU A 11 37.47 37.62 43.42
N MET A 12 36.88 36.55 43.99
CA MET A 12 37.00 35.76 45.24
C MET A 12 36.62 36.53 46.53
N GLU A 13 35.97 35.96 47.56
CA GLU A 13 35.12 34.74 47.70
C GLU A 13 34.29 34.87 49.01
N SER A 14 33.00 34.48 49.04
CA SER A 14 32.29 34.07 50.28
C SER A 14 30.97 33.37 49.97
N ILE A 15 30.61 32.38 50.79
CA ILE A 15 29.34 31.63 50.76
C ILE A 15 28.76 31.63 52.17
N GLU A 16 27.47 31.98 52.32
CA GLU A 16 26.68 31.64 53.51
C GLU A 16 25.48 30.77 53.11
N VAL A 17 25.19 29.77 53.93
CA VAL A 17 24.14 28.76 53.76
C VAL A 17 23.50 28.52 55.13
N ALA A 18 22.23 28.08 55.13
CA ALA A 18 21.35 27.78 56.27
C ALA A 18 20.49 29.00 56.74
N ASP A 19 19.22 28.84 57.12
CA ASP A 19 18.41 27.61 57.09
C ASP A 19 16.89 27.84 56.93
N THR A 20 16.20 26.74 56.60
CA THR A 20 14.75 26.47 56.72
C THR A 20 13.75 27.64 56.72
N ASN A 21 12.84 27.64 55.74
CA ASN A 21 11.48 27.18 56.06
C ASN A 21 10.74 26.59 54.84
N GLU A 22 9.73 25.77 55.09
CA GLU A 22 9.11 24.89 54.08
C GLU A 22 8.06 25.62 53.21
N ALA A 23 8.12 25.35 51.90
CA ALA A 23 7.04 25.66 50.95
C ALA A 23 6.88 24.48 49.96
N PRO A 24 6.11 23.44 50.30
CA PRO A 24 5.86 22.30 49.43
C PRO A 24 4.78 22.60 48.38
N LEU A 25 4.78 21.83 47.29
CA LEU A 25 3.71 21.69 46.29
C LEU A 25 3.34 22.92 45.44
N GLN A 26 4.01 23.04 44.28
CA GLN A 26 3.32 23.05 42.97
C GLN A 26 4.10 22.05 42.09
N GLU A 27 3.74 20.77 42.15
CA GLU A 27 2.82 20.15 41.18
C GLU A 27 3.24 20.34 39.73
N GLN A 28 3.59 19.23 39.07
CA GLN A 28 3.82 19.17 37.62
C GLN A 28 2.47 19.24 36.87
N GLN A 29 1.85 20.42 36.88
CA GLN A 29 0.76 20.71 35.96
C GLN A 29 1.37 20.84 34.56
N GLY A 30 1.43 19.71 33.85
CA GLY A 30 1.78 19.66 32.44
C GLY A 30 0.94 20.67 31.70
N ASN A 31 1.58 21.51 30.88
CA ASN A 31 0.94 22.68 30.29
C ASN A 31 -0.27 22.20 29.44
N PRO A 32 -1.52 22.58 29.76
CA PRO A 32 -2.69 22.00 29.11
C PRO A 32 -2.71 22.28 27.60
N LEU A 33 -2.07 23.38 27.17
CA LEU A 33 -1.84 23.73 25.77
C LEU A 33 -0.93 22.74 25.02
N GLU A 34 -0.03 22.04 25.71
CA GLU A 34 0.84 21.03 25.13
C GLU A 34 0.10 19.69 24.99
N GLN A 35 -0.77 19.35 25.94
CA GLN A 35 -1.64 18.17 25.86
C GLN A 35 -2.66 18.30 24.73
N GLU A 36 -3.41 19.41 24.68
CA GLU A 36 -4.35 19.72 23.58
C GLU A 36 -3.64 19.71 22.21
N ARG A 37 -2.40 20.22 22.15
CA ARG A 37 -1.58 20.17 20.93
C ARG A 37 -1.13 18.76 20.54
N GLN A 38 -0.89 17.86 21.49
CA GLN A 38 -0.56 16.46 21.19
C GLN A 38 -1.79 15.68 20.74
N GLU A 39 -2.92 15.83 21.42
CA GLU A 39 -4.21 15.25 21.01
C GLU A 39 -4.61 15.70 19.59
N LEU A 40 -4.44 16.99 19.26
CA LEU A 40 -4.66 17.50 17.91
C LEU A 40 -3.70 16.93 16.86
N LEU A 41 -2.43 16.65 17.22
CA LEU A 41 -1.47 16.05 16.28
C LEU A 41 -1.78 14.57 16.02
N GLU A 42 -2.14 13.81 17.07
CA GLU A 42 -2.56 12.40 16.94
C GLU A 42 -3.88 12.27 16.15
N GLU A 43 -4.84 13.18 16.36
CA GLU A 43 -6.08 13.25 15.58
C GLU A 43 -5.82 13.61 14.10
N ILE A 44 -4.92 14.55 13.82
CA ILE A 44 -4.51 14.89 12.44
C ILE A 44 -3.85 13.69 11.75
N GLU A 45 -2.94 12.99 12.42
CA GLU A 45 -2.30 11.79 11.86
C GLU A 45 -3.33 10.69 11.59
N ARG A 46 -4.27 10.46 12.52
CA ARG A 46 -5.37 9.48 12.34
C ARG A 46 -6.25 9.83 11.14
N LEU A 47 -6.65 11.09 11.00
CA LEU A 47 -7.48 11.55 9.89
C LEU A 47 -6.75 11.48 8.54
N GLU A 48 -5.43 11.71 8.51
CA GLU A 48 -4.64 11.53 7.29
C GLU A 48 -4.51 10.04 6.90
N GLN A 49 -4.31 9.14 7.87
CA GLN A 49 -4.33 7.69 7.65
C GLN A 49 -5.71 7.21 7.17
N GLU A 50 -6.81 7.65 7.78
CA GLU A 50 -8.18 7.31 7.39
C GLU A 50 -8.50 7.81 5.96
N LYS A 51 -8.11 9.05 5.64
CA LYS A 51 -8.25 9.61 4.29
C LYS A 51 -7.53 8.75 3.24
N VAL A 52 -6.29 8.32 3.50
CA VAL A 52 -5.54 7.46 2.57
C VAL A 52 -6.24 6.11 2.38
N GLN A 53 -6.82 5.52 3.43
CA GLN A 53 -7.62 4.30 3.31
C GLN A 53 -8.89 4.52 2.47
N TYR A 54 -9.60 5.64 2.66
CA TYR A 54 -10.76 6.00 1.83
C TYR A 54 -10.43 6.23 0.35
N GLU A 55 -9.29 6.88 0.06
CA GLU A 55 -8.84 7.10 -1.32
C GLU A 55 -8.47 5.77 -2.00
N ASN A 56 -7.80 4.85 -1.29
CA ASN A 56 -7.49 3.51 -1.79
C ASN A 56 -8.74 2.64 -2.00
N LEU A 57 -9.70 2.67 -1.07
CA LEU A 57 -10.97 1.93 -1.21
C LEU A 57 -11.79 2.44 -2.38
N ARG A 58 -11.84 3.77 -2.57
CA ARG A 58 -12.51 4.42 -3.70
C ARG A 58 -11.85 4.07 -5.03
N LEU A 59 -10.52 3.99 -5.09
CA LEU A 59 -9.77 3.55 -6.26
C LEU A 59 -10.09 2.08 -6.59
N GLN A 60 -10.07 1.20 -5.59
CA GLN A 60 -10.40 -0.22 -5.76
C GLN A 60 -11.82 -0.40 -6.33
N LEU A 61 -12.84 0.25 -5.74
CA LEU A 61 -14.21 0.22 -6.26
C LEU A 61 -14.28 0.67 -7.72
N GLN A 62 -13.61 1.76 -8.08
CA GLN A 62 -13.58 2.28 -9.45
C GLN A 62 -12.81 1.40 -10.47
N LEU A 63 -11.96 0.50 -10.00
CA LEU A 63 -11.32 -0.54 -10.81
C LEU A 63 -12.24 -1.76 -10.96
N GLU A 64 -12.83 -2.24 -9.86
CA GLU A 64 -13.79 -3.36 -9.85
C GLU A 64 -15.04 -3.06 -10.70
N GLU A 65 -15.66 -1.88 -10.57
CA GLU A 65 -16.79 -1.41 -11.38
C GLU A 65 -16.53 -1.43 -12.89
N ARG A 66 -15.25 -1.35 -13.29
CA ARG A 66 -14.81 -1.34 -14.70
C ARG A 66 -14.25 -2.68 -15.17
N GLY A 67 -14.26 -3.71 -14.33
CA GLY A 67 -13.67 -5.02 -14.63
C GLY A 67 -12.13 -5.06 -14.57
N PHE A 68 -11.50 -4.04 -13.98
CA PHE A 68 -10.05 -3.90 -13.83
C PHE A 68 -9.56 -4.18 -12.40
N GLY A 69 -10.31 -4.94 -11.59
CA GLY A 69 -9.97 -5.19 -10.18
C GLY A 69 -8.55 -5.77 -9.96
N TYR A 70 -8.08 -6.59 -10.91
CA TYR A 70 -6.70 -7.10 -10.94
C TYR A 70 -5.64 -5.98 -11.03
N ALA A 71 -5.95 -4.85 -11.68
CA ALA A 71 -5.00 -3.77 -11.90
C ALA A 71 -4.72 -2.89 -10.66
N LYS A 72 -5.28 -3.23 -9.48
CA LYS A 72 -5.06 -2.46 -8.24
C LYS A 72 -3.58 -2.38 -7.88
N GLU A 73 -2.91 -3.52 -7.76
CA GLU A 73 -1.49 -3.56 -7.39
C GLU A 73 -0.62 -2.85 -8.43
N PHE A 74 -0.98 -2.93 -9.71
CA PHE A 74 -0.33 -2.17 -10.78
C PHE A 74 -0.44 -0.64 -10.59
N VAL A 75 -1.64 -0.11 -10.29
CA VAL A 75 -1.83 1.35 -10.12
C VAL A 75 -1.04 1.86 -8.90
N GLU A 76 -1.03 1.09 -7.81
CA GLU A 76 -0.23 1.40 -6.61
C GLU A 76 1.27 1.38 -6.93
N GLN A 77 1.80 0.26 -7.46
CA GLN A 77 3.22 0.12 -7.81
C GLN A 77 3.69 1.17 -8.83
N PHE A 78 2.92 1.42 -9.90
CA PHE A 78 3.30 2.36 -10.96
C PHE A 78 3.29 3.82 -10.49
N GLY A 79 2.48 4.14 -9.47
CA GLY A 79 2.50 5.45 -8.80
C GLY A 79 3.78 5.69 -8.00
N PHE A 80 4.29 4.67 -7.29
CA PHE A 80 5.53 4.76 -6.51
C PHE A 80 6.82 4.53 -7.31
N ALA A 81 6.73 3.91 -8.48
CA ALA A 81 7.88 3.64 -9.36
C ALA A 81 8.58 4.93 -9.81
N LYS A 82 9.88 5.03 -9.48
CA LYS A 82 10.75 6.19 -9.74
C LYS A 82 11.58 5.98 -11.00
N THR A 83 12.02 4.75 -11.27
CA THR A 83 12.84 4.43 -12.44
C THR A 83 12.00 3.88 -13.61
N PRO A 84 12.49 3.97 -14.87
CA PRO A 84 11.84 3.32 -16.01
C PRO A 84 11.78 1.80 -15.89
N ALA A 85 12.74 1.17 -15.19
CA ALA A 85 12.78 -0.28 -14.98
C ALA A 85 11.61 -0.74 -14.10
N GLU A 86 11.43 -0.13 -12.93
CA GLU A 86 10.30 -0.41 -12.02
C GLU A 86 8.93 -0.28 -12.73
N LYS A 87 8.79 0.67 -13.66
CA LYS A 87 7.57 0.85 -14.47
C LYS A 87 7.36 -0.24 -15.51
N VAL A 88 8.44 -0.80 -16.06
CA VAL A 88 8.38 -1.96 -16.96
C VAL A 88 8.06 -3.23 -16.18
N ASP A 89 8.61 -3.39 -14.97
CA ASP A 89 8.34 -4.55 -14.11
C ASP A 89 6.88 -4.57 -13.61
N ALA A 90 6.33 -3.41 -13.21
CA ALA A 90 4.91 -3.28 -12.88
C ALA A 90 4.01 -3.63 -14.09
N LEU A 91 4.33 -3.13 -15.29
CA LEU A 91 3.63 -3.49 -16.52
C LEU A 91 3.73 -5.00 -16.84
N ALA A 92 4.87 -5.63 -16.55
CA ALA A 92 5.06 -7.06 -16.75
C ALA A 92 4.24 -7.91 -15.77
N GLN A 93 4.07 -7.47 -14.52
CA GLN A 93 3.17 -8.09 -13.54
C GLN A 93 1.71 -8.02 -14.02
N LEU A 94 1.21 -6.84 -14.36
CA LEU A 94 -0.15 -6.63 -14.90
C LEU A 94 -0.42 -7.53 -16.11
N ILE A 95 0.52 -7.61 -17.04
CA ILE A 95 0.41 -8.46 -18.24
C ILE A 95 0.37 -9.96 -17.88
N ASN A 96 0.96 -10.38 -16.77
CA ASN A 96 0.90 -11.78 -16.32
C ASN A 96 -0.39 -12.11 -15.57
N GLU A 97 -0.95 -11.19 -14.79
CA GLU A 97 -2.28 -11.33 -14.18
C GLU A 97 -3.38 -11.42 -15.25
N VAL A 98 -3.34 -10.52 -16.23
CA VAL A 98 -4.23 -10.56 -17.41
C VAL A 98 -4.11 -11.88 -18.17
N LYS A 99 -2.91 -12.49 -18.24
CA LYS A 99 -2.73 -13.83 -18.82
C LYS A 99 -3.25 -14.96 -17.93
N LEU A 100 -3.33 -14.80 -16.62
CA LEU A 100 -3.95 -15.80 -15.74
C LEU A 100 -5.47 -15.74 -15.88
N ASP A 101 -6.05 -14.55 -15.77
CA ASP A 101 -7.50 -14.32 -15.86
C ASP A 101 -8.08 -14.69 -17.24
N ILE A 102 -7.49 -14.19 -18.33
CA ILE A 102 -7.94 -14.50 -19.71
C ILE A 102 -7.44 -15.89 -20.17
N GLY A 103 -6.26 -16.30 -19.71
CA GLY A 103 -5.51 -17.42 -20.28
C GLY A 103 -5.65 -18.77 -19.58
N PHE A 104 -6.23 -18.85 -18.37
CA PHE A 104 -6.56 -20.15 -17.75
C PHE A 104 -7.83 -20.80 -18.35
N LYS A 105 -7.91 -20.82 -19.69
CA LYS A 105 -8.58 -21.92 -20.38
C LYS A 105 -7.63 -23.12 -20.32
N PRO A 106 -7.90 -24.16 -19.50
CA PRO A 106 -7.13 -25.38 -19.60
C PRO A 106 -7.25 -25.88 -21.03
N LYS A 107 -6.11 -26.15 -21.69
CA LYS A 107 -6.13 -26.97 -22.91
C LYS A 107 -6.83 -28.27 -22.54
N GLU A 108 -7.88 -28.64 -23.26
CA GLU A 108 -8.54 -29.93 -23.08
C GLU A 108 -7.58 -31.04 -23.55
N VAL A 109 -6.68 -31.46 -22.65
CA VAL A 109 -5.95 -32.74 -22.74
C VAL A 109 -6.81 -33.88 -22.18
N ALA A 110 -8.06 -33.58 -21.80
CA ALA A 110 -9.15 -34.53 -21.89
C ALA A 110 -9.24 -34.97 -23.36
N LYS A 111 -8.76 -36.19 -23.65
CA LYS A 111 -8.66 -36.80 -24.98
C LYS A 111 -9.92 -36.49 -25.78
N GLN A 112 -9.79 -35.61 -26.78
CA GLN A 112 -10.94 -35.02 -27.46
C GLN A 112 -11.74 -36.13 -28.14
N ASP A 113 -12.91 -36.41 -27.57
CA ASP A 113 -13.83 -37.43 -28.06
C ASP A 113 -14.13 -37.21 -29.54
N ASP A 114 -14.18 -38.27 -30.36
CA ASP A 114 -14.36 -38.17 -31.81
C ASP A 114 -15.57 -37.28 -32.15
N TYR A 115 -16.66 -37.45 -31.40
CA TYR A 115 -17.87 -36.64 -31.49
C TYR A 115 -17.62 -35.12 -31.32
N THR A 116 -16.75 -34.74 -30.38
CA THR A 116 -16.38 -33.35 -30.09
C THR A 116 -15.46 -32.79 -31.18
N ALA A 117 -14.57 -33.61 -31.75
CA ALA A 117 -13.77 -33.23 -32.91
C ALA A 117 -14.65 -32.98 -34.16
N HIS A 118 -15.54 -33.91 -34.49
CA HIS A 118 -16.50 -33.75 -35.60
C HIS A 118 -17.44 -32.54 -35.37
N LYS A 119 -17.87 -32.30 -34.13
CA LYS A 119 -18.69 -31.12 -33.78
C LYS A 119 -17.96 -29.79 -34.01
N GLN A 120 -16.66 -29.69 -33.69
CA GLN A 120 -15.88 -28.48 -33.96
C GLN A 120 -15.64 -28.27 -35.47
N ASN A 121 -15.46 -29.36 -36.22
CA ASN A 121 -15.25 -29.33 -37.67
C ASN A 121 -16.55 -29.21 -38.51
N GLY A 122 -17.72 -29.11 -37.87
CA GLY A 122 -19.03 -29.05 -38.56
C GLY A 122 -19.46 -30.35 -39.25
N ASP A 123 -18.79 -31.46 -39.00
CA ASP A 123 -19.05 -32.75 -39.65
C ASP A 123 -20.21 -33.50 -38.98
N ALA A 124 -21.42 -33.20 -39.43
CA ALA A 124 -22.64 -33.87 -38.98
C ALA A 124 -22.63 -35.39 -39.24
N LYS A 125 -21.89 -35.90 -40.22
CA LYS A 125 -21.83 -37.36 -40.51
C LYS A 125 -20.95 -38.07 -39.49
N GLY A 126 -19.75 -37.55 -39.24
CA GLY A 126 -18.86 -38.04 -38.19
C GLY A 126 -19.50 -37.93 -36.80
N MET A 127 -20.18 -36.82 -36.48
CA MET A 127 -20.95 -36.69 -35.23
C MET A 127 -21.98 -37.82 -35.04
N ILE A 128 -22.67 -38.24 -36.11
CA ILE A 128 -23.64 -39.34 -36.04
C ILE A 128 -22.92 -40.69 -35.88
N ALA A 129 -21.85 -40.93 -36.64
CA ALA A 129 -21.05 -42.15 -36.54
C ALA A 129 -20.43 -42.35 -35.15
N SER A 130 -19.86 -41.30 -34.55
CA SER A 130 -19.27 -41.32 -33.20
C SER A 130 -20.31 -41.48 -32.06
N LYS A 131 -21.60 -41.27 -32.33
CA LYS A 131 -22.68 -41.64 -31.40
C LYS A 131 -23.02 -43.13 -31.54
N PHE A 132 -23.23 -43.62 -32.76
CA PHE A 132 -23.57 -45.04 -32.96
C PHE A 132 -22.44 -46.00 -32.58
N SER A 133 -21.17 -45.63 -32.78
CA SER A 133 -20.01 -46.44 -32.36
C SER A 133 -19.85 -46.60 -30.84
N LYS A 134 -20.69 -45.92 -30.04
CA LYS A 134 -20.79 -46.05 -28.58
C LYS A 134 -22.04 -46.79 -28.11
N LEU A 135 -23.02 -47.01 -28.99
CA LEU A 135 -24.25 -47.75 -28.72
C LEU A 135 -24.15 -49.24 -29.08
N PHE A 136 -23.11 -49.61 -29.82
CA PHE A 136 -22.85 -50.99 -30.30
C PHE A 136 -21.44 -51.47 -29.89
N LYS A 137 -21.08 -51.24 -28.62
CA LYS A 137 -19.89 -51.75 -27.93
C LYS A 137 -20.31 -52.45 -26.64
#